data_AF-A0A1Q5XS23-F1
#
_entry.id   AF-A0A1Q5XS23-F1
#
_cell.length_a   1.000
_cell.length_b   1.000
_cell.length_c   1.000
_cell.angle_alpha   90.00
_cell.angle_beta   90.00
_cell.angle_gamma   90.00
#
_symmetry.space_group_name_H-M   'P 1'
#
loop_
_entity.id
_entity.type
_entity.pdbx_description
1 polymer ?
#
loop_
_entity_poly.entity_id
_entity_poly.type
_entity_poly.pdbx_seq_one_letter_code
_entity_poly.pdbx_strand_id
1 'polypeptide(L)'
;MEQERVLIKHSVTGRMLVNSTEGVSYTFDQQAGLTLITLCGVSAEKGQAVVELKSELNVFRFEEPDAGPTIKHWYYVGDNPVNYDSSSRCLKISVQSEIEYRPDQYWE
;
A
#
# COMPACT_ATOMS: atom_id res chain seq x y z
N MET A 1 7.33 19.93 5.74
CA MET A 1 7.73 18.83 4.86
C MET A 1 6.51 17.95 4.70
N GLU A 2 6.01 17.87 3.48
CA GLU A 2 4.97 16.90 3.10
C GLU A 2 5.45 15.49 3.48
N GLN A 3 4.60 14.76 4.17
CA GLN A 3 4.87 13.38 4.58
C GLN A 3 3.99 12.44 3.79
N GLU A 4 4.54 11.29 3.45
CA GLU A 4 3.79 10.25 2.78
C GLU A 4 4.13 8.90 3.38
N ARG A 5 3.11 8.05 3.50
CA ARG A 5 3.30 6.67 3.98
C ARG A 5 2.39 5.69 3.28
N VAL A 6 2.92 4.47 3.13
CA VAL A 6 2.19 3.30 2.62
C VAL A 6 2.06 2.27 3.72
N LEU A 7 0.83 1.78 3.93
CA LEU A 7 0.51 0.75 4.89
C LEU A 7 -0.09 -0.46 4.18
N ILE A 8 0.32 -1.65 4.58
CA ILE A 8 -0.32 -2.90 4.19
C ILE A 8 -0.88 -3.54 5.45
N LYS A 9 -2.18 -3.85 5.44
CA LYS A 9 -2.88 -4.46 6.56
C LYS A 9 -3.64 -5.70 6.10
N HIS A 10 -3.77 -6.65 7.02
CA HIS A 10 -4.78 -7.70 6.88
C HIS A 10 -6.16 -7.06 7.04
N SER A 11 -7.02 -7.18 6.02
CA SER A 11 -8.33 -6.56 5.97
C SER A 11 -9.29 -7.07 7.05
N VAL A 12 -9.24 -8.37 7.39
CA VAL A 12 -10.17 -9.00 8.34
C VAL A 12 -9.80 -8.66 9.79
N THR A 13 -8.51 -8.75 10.15
CA THR A 13 -8.06 -8.56 11.55
C THR A 13 -7.57 -7.14 11.86
N GLY A 14 -7.31 -6.33 10.84
CA GLY A 14 -6.68 -5.02 10.99
C GLY A 14 -5.19 -5.06 11.32
N ARG A 15 -4.57 -6.25 11.40
CA ARG A 15 -3.15 -6.43 11.71
C ARG A 15 -2.27 -5.68 10.69
N MET A 16 -1.33 -4.88 11.18
CA MET A 16 -0.30 -4.26 10.35
C MET A 16 0.68 -5.31 9.84
N LEU A 17 0.92 -5.34 8.53
CA LEU A 17 1.89 -6.24 7.89
C LEU A 17 3.14 -5.46 7.45
N VAL A 18 2.95 -4.31 6.82
CA VAL A 18 4.05 -3.42 6.36
C VAL A 18 3.68 -1.97 6.63
N ASN A 19 4.68 -1.18 7.04
CA ASN A 19 4.58 0.27 7.20
C ASN A 19 5.84 0.91 6.61
N SER A 20 5.66 1.83 5.64
CA SER A 20 6.78 2.49 4.96
C SER A 20 7.69 3.28 5.89
N THR A 21 7.17 3.79 7.01
CA THR A 21 7.95 4.55 7.99
C THR A 21 8.99 3.71 8.73
N GLU A 22 8.99 2.39 8.56
CA GLU A 22 9.95 1.44 9.13
C GLU A 22 11.14 1.18 8.20
N GLY A 23 11.51 2.15 7.36
CA GLY A 23 12.65 2.05 6.43
C GLY A 23 12.33 1.27 5.16
N VAL A 24 11.07 1.25 4.72
CA VAL A 24 10.63 0.61 3.48
C VAL A 24 10.40 1.70 2.42
N SER A 25 11.12 1.62 1.31
CA SER A 25 10.90 2.49 0.15
C SER A 25 9.77 1.95 -0.71
N TYR A 26 9.14 2.81 -1.51
CA TYR A 26 8.06 2.37 -2.40
C TYR A 26 7.95 3.20 -3.68
N THR A 27 7.34 2.60 -4.71
CA THR A 27 6.97 3.25 -5.98
C THR A 27 5.57 2.82 -6.42
N PHE A 28 4.96 3.65 -7.26
CA PHE A 28 3.68 3.38 -7.92
C PHE A 28 3.88 3.53 -9.43
N ASP A 29 3.71 2.45 -10.18
CA ASP A 29 3.95 2.41 -11.62
C ASP A 29 2.69 1.93 -12.35
N GLN A 30 2.23 2.65 -13.38
CA GLN A 30 1.13 2.19 -14.22
C GLN A 30 1.61 1.10 -15.18
N GLN A 31 1.04 -0.10 -15.11
CA GLN A 31 1.39 -1.24 -15.95
C GLN A 31 0.13 -1.98 -16.42
N ALA A 32 -0.06 -2.05 -17.74
CA ALA A 32 -1.16 -2.80 -18.38
C ALA A 32 -2.56 -2.46 -17.82
N GLY A 33 -2.80 -1.19 -17.47
CA GLY A 33 -4.08 -0.73 -16.90
C GLY A 33 -4.26 -1.02 -15.42
N LEU A 34 -3.23 -1.51 -14.74
CA LEU A 34 -3.16 -1.67 -13.29
C LEU A 34 -2.11 -0.73 -12.70
N THR A 35 -2.21 -0.45 -11.42
CA THR A 35 -1.12 0.19 -10.67
C THR A 35 -0.28 -0.90 -10.01
N LEU A 36 1.01 -0.94 -10.29
CA LEU A 36 1.98 -1.78 -9.61
C LEU A 36 2.60 -1.00 -8.46
N ILE A 37 2.36 -1.46 -7.25
CA ILE A 37 2.99 -0.93 -6.05
C ILE A 37 4.20 -1.80 -5.73
N THR A 38 5.40 -1.22 -5.75
CA THR A 38 6.63 -1.90 -5.34
C THR A 38 7.06 -1.38 -3.98
N LEU A 39 7.31 -2.25 -3.01
CA LEU A 39 7.83 -1.90 -1.69
C LEU A 39 9.13 -2.67 -1.43
N CYS A 40 10.24 -1.97 -1.19
CA CYS A 40 11.55 -2.58 -0.99
C CYS A 40 12.11 -2.30 0.42
N GLY A 41 12.90 -3.24 0.93
CA GLY A 41 13.36 -3.24 2.32
C GLY A 41 12.44 -4.03 3.26
N VAL A 42 11.41 -4.69 2.74
CA VAL A 42 10.51 -5.55 3.51
C VAL A 42 11.29 -6.77 4.05
N SER A 43 11.04 -7.20 5.29
CA SER A 43 11.66 -8.42 5.82
C SER A 43 11.04 -9.66 5.19
N ALA A 44 11.79 -10.77 5.15
CA ALA A 44 11.27 -12.02 4.59
C ALA A 44 9.99 -12.51 5.30
N GLU A 45 9.94 -12.40 6.63
CA GLU A 45 8.75 -12.73 7.41
C GLU A 45 7.53 -11.89 7.02
N LYS A 46 7.69 -10.56 6.93
CA LYS A 46 6.60 -9.65 6.54
C LYS A 46 6.17 -9.90 5.09
N GLY A 47 7.12 -10.06 4.17
CA GLY A 47 6.85 -10.34 2.76
C GLY A 47 6.06 -11.63 2.56
N GLN A 48 6.47 -12.70 3.26
CA GLN A 48 5.77 -13.98 3.25
C GLN A 48 4.35 -13.86 3.81
N ALA A 49 4.18 -13.18 4.95
CA ALA A 49 2.86 -12.96 5.54
C ALA A 49 1.92 -12.18 4.61
N VAL A 50 2.44 -11.23 3.82
CA VAL A 50 1.63 -10.52 2.82
C VAL A 50 1.20 -11.43 1.68
N VAL A 51 2.10 -12.29 1.17
CA VAL A 51 1.77 -13.24 0.09
C VAL A 51 0.74 -14.27 0.56
N GLU A 52 0.85 -14.76 1.79
CA GLU A 52 -0.10 -15.70 2.39
C GLU A 52 -1.50 -15.11 2.53
N LEU A 53 -1.60 -13.82 2.87
CA LEU A 53 -2.86 -13.11 3.09
C LEU A 53 -3.33 -12.32 1.86
N LYS A 54 -2.82 -12.62 0.65
CA LYS A 54 -3.00 -11.82 -0.56
C LYS A 54 -4.47 -11.49 -0.92
N SER A 55 -5.40 -12.40 -0.62
CA SER A 55 -6.85 -12.21 -0.87
C SER A 55 -7.53 -11.31 0.16
N GLU A 56 -6.83 -10.97 1.25
CA GLU A 56 -7.35 -10.25 2.41
C GLU A 56 -6.46 -9.06 2.74
N LEU A 57 -6.00 -8.32 1.72
CA LEU A 57 -5.14 -7.15 1.89
C LEU A 57 -5.93 -5.85 1.75
N ASN A 58 -5.65 -4.93 2.67
CA ASN A 58 -5.87 -3.51 2.45
C ASN A 58 -4.51 -2.83 2.25
N VAL A 59 -4.38 -2.07 1.15
CA VAL A 59 -3.22 -1.22 0.89
C VAL A 59 -3.66 0.23 0.95
N PHE A 60 -2.98 1.02 1.79
CA PHE A 60 -3.29 2.44 1.98
C PHE A 60 -2.07 3.29 1.64
N ARG A 61 -2.31 4.44 0.99
CA ARG A 61 -1.35 5.54 0.90
C ARG A 61 -1.96 6.76 1.57
N PHE A 62 -1.17 7.43 2.40
CA PHE A 62 -1.57 8.67 3.06
C PHE A 62 -0.65 9.77 2.58
N GLU A 63 -1.22 10.81 1.98
CA GLU A 63 -0.53 12.05 1.66
C GLU A 63 -0.87 13.07 2.76
N GLU A 64 0.14 13.56 3.46
CA GLU A 64 0.03 14.50 4.57
C GLU A 64 0.70 15.83 4.15
N PRO A 65 -0.02 16.69 3.41
CA PRO A 65 0.51 17.97 2.96
C PRO A 65 0.79 18.90 4.15
N ASP A 66 1.71 19.86 3.97
CA ASP A 66 2.05 20.83 5.01
C ASP A 66 0.87 21.71 5.44
N ALA A 67 -0.09 21.92 4.53
CA ALA A 67 -1.34 22.61 4.78
C ALA A 67 -2.50 21.83 4.18
N GLY A 68 -3.60 21.74 4.92
CA GLY A 68 -4.81 21.03 4.50
C GLY A 68 -4.96 19.65 5.14
N PRO A 69 -6.04 18.92 4.80
CA PRO A 69 -6.31 17.61 5.38
C PRO A 69 -5.43 16.51 4.77
N THR A 70 -5.21 15.44 5.53
CA THR A 70 -4.62 14.20 5.01
C THR A 70 -5.52 13.59 3.94
N ILE A 71 -4.92 13.25 2.80
CA ILE A 71 -5.59 12.53 1.72
C ILE A 71 -5.31 11.05 1.93
N LYS A 72 -6.36 10.22 1.97
CA LYS A 72 -6.23 8.77 2.13
C LYS A 72 -6.64 8.09 0.84
N HIS A 73 -5.72 7.31 0.30
CA HIS A 73 -5.92 6.43 -0.83
C HIS A 73 -6.06 4.99 -0.32
N TRP A 74 -7.09 4.29 -0.75
CA TRP A 74 -7.30 2.88 -0.46
C TRP A 74 -7.33 2.08 -1.76
N TYR A 75 -6.30 1.27 -1.97
CA TYR A 75 -6.18 0.42 -3.15
C TYR A 75 -6.78 -0.96 -2.93
N TYR A 76 -7.56 -1.41 -3.92
CA TYR A 76 -8.14 -2.74 -3.95
C TYR A 76 -7.22 -3.72 -4.69
N VAL A 77 -6.72 -4.72 -3.96
CA VAL A 77 -5.86 -5.79 -4.51
C VAL A 77 -6.70 -6.82 -5.27
N GLY A 78 -7.82 -7.28 -4.73
CA GLY A 78 -8.65 -8.32 -5.35
C GLY A 78 -7.86 -9.61 -5.62
N ASP A 79 -8.06 -10.21 -6.80
CA ASP A 79 -7.34 -11.42 -7.25
C ASP A 79 -6.02 -11.11 -7.98
N ASN A 80 -5.55 -9.86 -7.92
CA ASN A 80 -4.36 -9.45 -8.65
C ASN A 80 -3.06 -10.04 -8.07
N PRO A 81 -1.98 -10.11 -8.88
CA PRO A 81 -0.71 -10.64 -8.43
C PRO A 81 -0.12 -9.92 -7.21
N VAL A 82 0.28 -10.72 -6.22
CA VAL A 82 1.07 -10.31 -5.05
C VAL A 82 2.28 -11.22 -4.96
N ASN A 83 3.47 -10.67 -5.16
CA ASN A 83 4.71 -11.44 -5.21
C ASN A 83 5.76 -10.81 -4.32
N TYR A 84 6.50 -11.63 -3.58
CA TYR A 84 7.65 -11.19 -2.80
C TYR A 84 8.92 -11.89 -3.30
N ASP A 85 9.96 -11.10 -3.54
CA ASP A 85 11.30 -11.60 -3.86
C ASP A 85 12.21 -11.40 -2.63
N SER A 86 12.59 -12.50 -2.00
CA SER A 86 13.45 -12.48 -0.82
C SER A 86 14.88 -12.04 -1.11
N SER A 87 15.35 -12.18 -2.35
CA SER A 87 16.71 -11.79 -2.73
C SER A 87 16.86 -10.27 -2.82
N SER A 88 15.89 -9.59 -3.45
CA SER A 88 15.84 -8.13 -3.54
C SER A 88 15.11 -7.48 -2.35
N ARG A 89 14.45 -8.28 -1.49
CA ARG A 89 13.59 -7.80 -0.39
C ARG A 89 12.50 -6.85 -0.87
N CYS A 90 11.93 -7.14 -2.04
CA CYS A 90 10.92 -6.32 -2.67
C CYS A 90 9.59 -7.09 -2.81
N LEU A 91 8.53 -6.45 -2.35
CA LEU A 91 7.15 -6.86 -2.50
C LEU A 91 6.52 -6.10 -3.66
N LYS A 92 5.79 -6.80 -4.52
CA LYS A 92 5.11 -6.25 -5.69
C LYS A 92 3.62 -6.59 -5.61
N ILE A 93 2.77 -5.57 -5.62
CA ILE A 93 1.32 -5.70 -5.50
C ILE A 93 0.68 -4.99 -6.70
N SER A 94 0.01 -5.75 -7.55
CA SER A 94 -0.84 -5.16 -8.58
C SER A 94 -2.21 -4.80 -7.98
N VAL A 95 -2.69 -3.59 -8.25
CA VAL A 95 -4.00 -3.12 -7.80
C VAL A 95 -4.79 -2.53 -8.97
N GLN A 96 -6.11 -2.75 -8.95
CA GLN A 96 -6.98 -2.40 -10.08
C GLN A 96 -7.73 -1.08 -9.88
N SER A 97 -8.06 -0.75 -8.63
CA SER A 97 -8.84 0.44 -8.32
C SER A 97 -8.41 1.07 -7.01
N GLU A 98 -8.82 2.31 -6.84
CA GLU A 98 -8.52 3.17 -5.73
C GLU A 98 -9.78 3.89 -5.28
N ILE A 99 -9.97 4.00 -3.98
CA ILE A 99 -10.90 4.95 -3.37
C ILE A 99 -10.06 6.04 -2.73
N GLU A 100 -10.22 7.26 -3.24
CA GLU A 100 -9.59 8.45 -2.68
C GLU A 100 -10.57 9.14 -1.71
N TYR A 101 -10.09 9.42 -0.50
CA TYR A 101 -10.83 10.14 0.53
C TYR A 101 -10.16 11.48 0.81
N ARG A 102 -10.83 12.55 0.38
CA ARG A 102 -10.47 13.96 0.58
C ARG A 102 -11.46 14.63 1.54
N PRO A 103 -11.12 14.81 2.82
CA PRO A 103 -12.07 15.32 3.82
C PRO A 103 -12.70 16.68 3.48
N ASP A 104 -11.98 17.51 2.74
CA ASP A 104 -12.38 18.82 2.25
C ASP A 104 -13.44 18.78 1.14
N GLN A 105 -13.71 17.61 0.53
CA GLN A 105 -14.70 17.48 -0.54
C GLN A 105 -16.09 17.00 -0.08
N TYR A 106 -16.27 16.70 1.22
CA TYR A 106 -17.52 16.12 1.74
C TYR A 106 -18.36 17.08 2.59
N TRP A 107 -17.89 18.30 2.84
CA TRP A 107 -18.61 19.30 3.64
C TRP A 107 -18.72 20.62 2.87
N GLU A 108 -19.92 20.88 2.31
CA GLU A 108 -20.40 22.23 1.94
C GLU A 108 -21.37 22.75 3.00
#